data_AF-A0AAA9TFB1-F1
#
_entry.id   AF-A0AAA9TFB1-F1
#
_cell.length_a   1.000
_cell.length_b   1.000
_cell.length_c   1.000
_cell.angle_alpha   90.00
_cell.angle_beta   90.00
_cell.angle_gamma   90.00
#
_symmetry.space_group_name_H-M   'P 1'
#
loop_
_entity.id
_entity.type
_entity.pdbx_description
1 polymer ?
#
loop_
_entity_poly.entity_id
_entity_poly.type
_entity_poly.pdbx_seq_one_letter_code
_entity_poly.pdbx_strand_id
1 'polypeptide(L)'
;MSLKKKSLLMKVKKVSEKIGLKLNIQKTKIMASGSITSWEIDGETVETVSDFNFGGSKITADGDCSHEIKRRLLLGRKVMTNLDSILKSRDITLPTKVCLVKAMVFPVVMYGCESCTVKKAEHQRIDAFELWCWRRLLRVPWTARRSKQPF
;
A
#
# COMPACT_ATOMS: atom_id res chain seq x y z
N MET A 1 24.97 10.43 -9.35
CA MET A 1 23.74 10.45 -8.52
C MET A 1 23.97 10.01 -7.07
N SER A 2 24.91 9.08 -6.78
CA SER A 2 25.19 8.57 -5.41
C SER A 2 25.70 9.62 -4.40
N LEU A 3 26.64 10.51 -4.80
CA LEU A 3 27.25 11.50 -3.90
C LEU A 3 26.26 12.56 -3.35
N LYS A 4 25.21 12.91 -4.11
CA LYS A 4 24.23 13.93 -3.73
C LYS A 4 23.30 13.45 -2.60
N LYS A 5 22.94 12.17 -2.55
CA LYS A 5 22.14 11.62 -1.44
C LYS A 5 22.97 11.54 -0.16
N LYS A 6 24.24 11.11 -0.24
CA LYS A 6 25.13 11.04 0.93
C LYS A 6 25.34 12.42 1.56
N SER A 7 25.56 13.46 0.76
CA SER A 7 25.68 14.84 1.27
C SER A 7 24.39 15.38 1.89
N LEU A 8 23.22 15.01 1.35
CA LEU A 8 21.93 15.37 1.92
C LEU A 8 21.73 14.74 3.32
N LEU A 9 22.05 13.45 3.45
CA LEU A 9 21.93 12.73 4.72
C LEU A 9 22.81 13.33 5.81
N MET A 10 24.05 13.70 5.48
CA MET A 10 24.96 14.38 6.42
C MET A 10 24.46 15.76 6.82
N LYS A 11 23.83 16.52 5.90
CA LYS A 11 23.20 17.80 6.23
C LYS A 11 22.02 17.62 7.18
N VAL A 12 21.14 16.66 6.92
CA VAL A 12 19.99 16.35 7.79
C VAL A 12 20.46 15.97 9.19
N LYS A 13 21.49 15.12 9.29
CA LYS A 13 22.12 14.79 10.57
C LYS A 13 22.61 16.04 11.31
N LYS A 14 23.43 16.87 10.67
CA LYS A 14 24.00 18.09 11.27
C LYS A 14 22.93 19.08 11.74
N VAL A 15 21.83 19.22 11.00
CA VAL A 15 20.72 20.09 11.41
C VAL A 15 19.90 19.47 12.55
N SER A 16 19.68 18.16 12.53
CA SER A 16 18.98 17.44 13.59
C SER A 16 19.71 17.53 14.92
N GLU A 17 21.04 17.39 14.91
CA GLU A 17 21.88 17.50 16.11
C GLU A 17 21.79 18.88 16.76
N LYS A 18 21.68 19.95 15.96
CA LYS A 18 21.52 21.32 16.47
C LYS A 18 20.22 21.52 17.26
N ILE A 19 19.19 20.73 16.97
CA ILE A 19 17.90 20.76 17.67
C ILE A 19 17.78 19.62 18.69
N GLY A 20 18.89 18.93 19.02
CA GLY A 20 18.93 17.85 20.01
C GLY A 20 18.41 16.50 19.53
N LEU A 21 18.19 16.30 18.22
CA LEU A 21 17.75 15.03 17.65
C LEU A 21 18.94 14.23 17.10
N LYS A 22 19.01 12.94 17.44
CA LYS A 22 20.02 12.01 16.94
C LYS A 22 19.42 11.09 15.87
N LEU A 23 20.15 10.90 14.78
CA LEU A 23 19.78 10.00 13.69
C LEU A 23 20.02 8.55 14.13
N ASN A 24 18.99 7.70 14.07
CA ASN A 24 19.11 6.28 14.39
C ASN A 24 19.60 5.51 13.16
N ILE A 25 20.88 5.14 13.16
CA ILE A 25 21.54 4.49 12.02
C ILE A 25 20.92 3.10 11.76
N GLN A 26 20.61 2.33 12.80
CA GLN A 26 19.98 1.02 12.67
C GLN A 26 18.60 1.07 12.00
N LYS A 27 17.80 2.11 12.27
CA LYS A 27 16.48 2.31 11.62
C LYS A 27 16.60 2.94 10.22
N THR A 28 17.74 3.56 9.91
CA THR A 28 17.95 4.22 8.63
C THR A 28 18.41 3.19 7.60
N LYS A 29 17.68 3.10 6.50
CA LYS A 29 17.99 2.17 5.41
C LYS A 29 18.22 2.96 4.13
N ILE A 30 19.15 2.49 3.30
CA ILE A 30 19.39 3.05 1.97
C ILE A 30 18.69 2.15 0.95
N MET A 31 18.00 2.77 -0.01
CA MET A 31 17.41 2.09 -1.14
C MET A 31 17.87 2.77 -2.44
N ALA A 32 18.33 1.97 -3.40
CA ALA A 32 18.88 2.44 -4.67
C ALA A 32 18.39 1.56 -5.83
N SER A 33 17.93 2.20 -6.91
CA SER A 33 17.67 1.55 -8.19
C SER A 33 18.99 1.47 -8.96
N GLY A 34 19.82 0.44 -8.73
CA GLY A 34 21.12 0.24 -9.38
C GLY A 34 22.24 -0.24 -8.44
N SER A 35 23.50 -0.02 -8.83
CA SER A 35 24.65 -0.47 -8.03
C SER A 35 24.67 0.19 -6.66
N ILE A 36 24.77 -0.66 -5.64
CA ILE A 36 24.78 -0.27 -4.24
C ILE A 36 26.23 0.06 -3.86
N THR A 37 26.43 1.27 -3.34
CA THR A 37 27.68 1.63 -2.65
C THR A 37 27.39 1.53 -1.16
N SER A 38 28.19 0.76 -0.42
CA SER A 38 28.09 0.71 1.04
C SER A 38 28.42 2.09 1.62
N TRP A 39 27.59 2.57 2.55
CA TRP A 39 27.80 3.87 3.20
C TRP A 39 28.06 3.65 4.68
N GLU A 40 29.08 4.33 5.18
CA GLU A 40 29.37 4.40 6.62
C GLU A 40 29.07 5.80 7.14
N ILE A 41 28.45 5.85 8.33
CA ILE A 41 28.18 7.06 9.11
C ILE A 41 28.64 6.75 10.53
N ASP A 42 29.54 7.56 11.07
CA ASP A 42 30.12 7.37 12.42
C ASP A 42 30.74 5.99 12.67
N GLY A 43 31.27 5.34 11.63
CA GLY A 43 31.84 4.00 11.71
C GLY A 43 30.80 2.86 11.69
N GLU A 44 29.51 3.18 11.59
CA GLU A 44 28.45 2.19 11.38
C GLU A 44 28.03 2.15 9.91
N THR A 45 27.98 0.94 9.34
CA THR A 45 27.50 0.72 7.97
C THR A 45 25.97 0.81 7.94
N VAL A 46 25.45 1.71 7.11
CA VAL A 46 24.01 1.85 6.88
C VAL A 46 23.54 0.69 6.01
N GLU A 47 22.54 -0.06 6.49
CA GLU A 47 22.01 -1.20 5.75
C GLU A 47 21.36 -0.75 4.43
N THR A 48 21.69 -1.44 3.35
CA THR A 48 21.03 -1.25 2.06
C THR A 48 19.98 -2.32 1.86
N VAL A 49 18.76 -1.90 1.51
CA VAL A 49 17.60 -2.77 1.37
C VAL A 49 17.04 -2.69 -0.06
N SER A 50 16.49 -3.82 -0.51
CA SER A 50 15.72 -3.92 -1.77
C SER A 50 14.29 -3.42 -1.62
N ASP A 51 13.73 -3.51 -0.42
CA ASP A 51 12.38 -3.07 -0.11
C ASP A 51 12.30 -2.45 1.30
N PHE A 52 11.40 -1.49 1.46
CA PHE A 52 11.22 -0.76 2.71
C PHE A 52 9.75 -0.44 2.94
N ASN A 53 9.27 -0.64 4.17
CA ASN A 53 7.91 -0.28 4.55
C ASN A 53 7.89 1.20 4.97
N PHE A 54 7.38 2.06 4.10
CA PHE A 54 7.22 3.49 4.38
C PHE A 54 5.72 3.82 4.51
N GLY A 55 5.33 4.41 5.64
CA GLY A 55 3.94 4.82 5.87
C GLY A 55 2.90 3.69 5.79
N GLY A 56 3.32 2.44 6.07
CA GLY A 56 2.48 1.24 5.95
C GLY A 56 2.44 0.60 4.56
N SER A 57 3.09 1.21 3.57
CA SER A 57 3.20 0.71 2.20
C SER A 57 4.60 0.16 1.94
N LYS A 58 4.69 -1.01 1.30
CA LYS A 58 5.97 -1.55 0.87
C LYS A 58 6.41 -0.85 -0.43
N ILE A 59 7.58 -0.22 -0.39
CA ILE A 59 8.24 0.38 -1.55
C ILE A 59 9.41 -0.51 -1.91
N THR A 60 9.54 -0.86 -3.19
CA THR A 60 10.65 -1.68 -3.70
C THR A 60 11.59 -0.85 -4.55
N ALA A 61 12.87 -1.25 -4.63
CA ALA A 61 13.92 -0.53 -5.33
C ALA A 61 13.72 -0.47 -6.85
N ASP A 62 13.01 -1.47 -7.41
CA ASP A 62 12.60 -1.55 -8.81
C ASP A 62 11.31 -0.75 -9.11
N GLY A 63 10.68 -0.18 -8.08
CA GLY A 63 9.45 0.59 -8.21
C GLY A 63 8.20 -0.25 -8.50
N ASP A 64 8.27 -1.58 -8.32
CA ASP A 64 7.12 -2.46 -8.55
C ASP A 64 6.10 -2.40 -7.39
N CYS A 65 4.97 -1.76 -7.67
CA CYS A 65 3.85 -1.70 -6.73
C CYS A 65 2.95 -2.96 -6.75
N SER A 66 3.20 -3.92 -7.64
CA SER A 66 2.33 -5.09 -7.81
C SER A 66 2.20 -5.92 -6.54
N HIS A 67 3.29 -6.05 -5.76
CA HIS A 67 3.29 -6.78 -4.49
C HIS A 67 2.44 -6.09 -3.42
N GLU A 68 2.53 -4.76 -3.30
CA GLU A 68 1.73 -4.01 -2.33
C GLU A 68 0.26 -4.01 -2.71
N ILE A 69 -0.08 -3.85 -4.01
CA ILE A 69 -1.47 -3.91 -4.48
C ILE A 69 -2.07 -5.29 -4.17
N LYS A 70 -1.35 -6.38 -4.44
CA LYS A 70 -1.80 -7.74 -4.07
C LYS A 70 -2.04 -7.86 -2.57
N ARG A 71 -1.11 -7.37 -1.73
CA ARG A 71 -1.25 -7.40 -0.27
C ARG A 71 -2.49 -6.62 0.20
N ARG A 72 -2.72 -5.43 -0.35
CA ARG A 72 -3.88 -4.57 -0.04
C ARG A 72 -5.20 -5.23 -0.45
N LEU A 73 -5.24 -5.85 -1.61
CA LEU A 73 -6.41 -6.63 -2.07
C LEU A 73 -6.71 -7.81 -1.14
N LEU A 74 -5.69 -8.51 -0.64
CA LEU A 74 -5.89 -9.59 0.34
C LEU A 74 -6.43 -9.06 1.67
N LEU A 75 -5.94 -7.91 2.15
CA LEU A 75 -6.46 -7.27 3.35
C LEU A 75 -7.92 -6.83 3.15
N GLY A 76 -8.25 -6.20 2.01
CA GLY A 76 -9.61 -5.83 1.65
C GLY A 76 -10.55 -7.04 1.60
N ARG A 77 -10.09 -8.18 1.03
CA ARG A 77 -10.85 -9.44 1.05
C ARG A 77 -11.12 -9.91 2.47
N LYS A 78 -10.13 -9.85 3.36
CA LYS A 78 -10.28 -10.23 4.78
C LYS A 78 -11.33 -9.35 5.49
N VAL A 79 -11.32 -8.04 5.28
CA VAL A 79 -12.34 -7.15 5.84
C VAL A 79 -13.73 -7.50 5.30
N MET A 80 -13.84 -7.71 3.99
CA MET A 80 -15.10 -8.09 3.35
C MET A 80 -15.64 -9.43 3.90
N THR A 81 -14.78 -10.42 4.17
CA THR A 81 -15.20 -11.69 4.78
C THR A 81 -15.60 -11.53 6.24
N ASN A 82 -14.97 -10.62 6.99
CA ASN A 82 -15.37 -10.34 8.37
C ASN A 82 -16.76 -9.67 8.44
N LEU A 83 -17.14 -8.92 7.42
CA LEU A 83 -18.46 -8.27 7.29
C LEU A 83 -19.54 -9.22 6.73
N ASP A 84 -19.21 -10.47 6.42
CA ASP A 84 -20.10 -11.36 5.64
C ASP A 84 -21.46 -11.59 6.28
N SER A 85 -21.53 -11.74 7.61
CA SER A 85 -22.78 -11.89 8.36
C SER A 85 -23.68 -10.66 8.23
N ILE A 86 -23.10 -9.46 8.36
CA ILE A 86 -23.79 -8.17 8.23
C ILE A 86 -24.31 -7.97 6.80
N LEU A 87 -23.48 -8.26 5.80
CA LEU A 87 -23.87 -8.14 4.39
C LEU A 87 -25.00 -9.13 4.03
N LYS A 88 -25.03 -10.29 4.69
CA LYS A 88 -26.07 -11.33 4.53
C LYS A 88 -27.32 -11.13 5.41
N SER A 89 -27.33 -10.24 6.40
CA SER A 89 -28.54 -9.95 7.17
C SER A 89 -29.63 -9.36 6.26
N ARG A 90 -30.91 -9.69 6.52
CA ARG A 90 -32.05 -9.08 5.81
C ARG A 90 -32.54 -7.79 6.50
N ASP A 91 -32.16 -7.60 7.76
CA ASP A 91 -32.62 -6.51 8.62
C ASP A 91 -31.91 -5.18 8.29
N ILE A 92 -30.76 -5.27 7.61
CA ILE A 92 -29.95 -4.11 7.23
C ILE A 92 -30.25 -3.72 5.78
N THR A 93 -30.56 -2.45 5.59
CA THR A 93 -30.87 -1.89 4.27
C THR A 93 -29.64 -1.91 3.34
N LEU A 94 -29.89 -2.00 2.03
CA LEU A 94 -28.84 -2.00 1.02
C LEU A 94 -27.97 -0.72 1.05
N PRO A 95 -28.53 0.50 1.19
CA PRO A 95 -27.72 1.72 1.28
C PRO A 95 -26.73 1.71 2.45
N THR A 96 -27.15 1.22 3.62
CA THR A 96 -26.25 1.09 4.79
C THR A 96 -25.11 0.11 4.51
N LYS A 97 -25.38 -1.01 3.84
CA LYS A 97 -24.32 -1.97 3.47
C LYS A 97 -23.35 -1.41 2.43
N VAL A 98 -23.86 -0.67 1.44
CA VAL A 98 -23.01 0.05 0.47
C VAL A 98 -22.10 1.03 1.20
N CYS A 99 -22.65 1.79 2.15
CA CYS A 99 -21.88 2.72 2.98
C CYS A 99 -20.78 1.98 3.78
N LEU A 100 -21.11 0.86 4.42
CA LEU A 100 -20.14 0.04 5.17
C LEU A 100 -18.99 -0.46 4.28
N VAL A 101 -19.29 -0.99 3.10
CA VAL A 101 -18.25 -1.46 2.16
C VAL A 101 -17.37 -0.29 1.70
N LYS A 102 -17.97 0.83 1.29
CA LYS A 102 -17.23 2.03 0.87
C LYS A 102 -16.39 2.63 1.99
N ALA A 103 -16.82 2.54 3.25
CA ALA A 103 -16.14 3.13 4.40
C ALA A 103 -15.07 2.21 5.03
N MET A 104 -15.23 0.89 4.97
CA MET A 104 -14.35 -0.05 5.67
C MET A 104 -13.45 -0.86 4.73
N VAL A 105 -13.92 -1.19 3.52
CA VAL A 105 -13.20 -2.10 2.61
C VAL A 105 -12.36 -1.30 1.61
N PHE A 106 -12.96 -0.29 0.95
CA PHE A 106 -12.25 0.47 -0.08
C PHE A 106 -11.05 1.28 0.44
N PRO A 107 -11.09 1.92 1.63
CA PRO A 107 -9.92 2.62 2.14
C PRO A 107 -8.74 1.68 2.39
N VAL A 108 -8.99 0.44 2.81
CA VAL A 108 -7.94 -0.57 3.02
C VAL A 108 -7.22 -0.93 1.72
N VAL A 109 -7.96 -0.99 0.61
CA VAL A 109 -7.42 -1.32 -0.72
C VAL A 109 -6.76 -0.12 -1.38
N MET A 110 -7.37 1.06 -1.26
CA MET A 110 -6.92 2.29 -1.93
C MET A 110 -5.77 2.98 -1.20
N TYR A 111 -5.56 2.69 0.08
CA TYR A 111 -4.46 3.29 0.83
C TYR A 111 -3.11 2.92 0.22
N GLY A 112 -2.32 3.95 -0.11
CA GLY A 112 -1.02 3.79 -0.76
C GLY A 112 -1.08 3.70 -2.28
N CYS A 113 -2.26 3.65 -2.90
CA CYS A 113 -2.40 3.71 -4.37
C CYS A 113 -1.94 5.04 -4.96
N GLU A 114 -2.04 6.15 -4.21
CA GLU A 114 -1.52 7.47 -4.60
C GLU A 114 -0.01 7.47 -4.82
N SER A 115 0.70 6.61 -4.09
CA SER A 115 2.17 6.47 -4.17
C SER A 115 2.61 5.41 -5.19
N CYS A 116 1.66 4.76 -5.86
CA CYS A 116 1.90 3.62 -6.74
C CYS A 116 1.61 3.99 -8.20
N THR A 117 2.54 3.69 -9.11
CA THR A 117 2.29 3.79 -10.54
C THR A 117 1.39 2.63 -10.99
N VAL A 118 0.07 2.82 -10.95
CA VAL A 118 -0.90 1.76 -11.28
C VAL A 118 -0.82 1.41 -12.77
N LYS A 119 -0.19 0.27 -13.08
CA LYS A 119 -0.16 -0.30 -14.43
C LYS A 119 -1.56 -0.81 -14.82
N LYS A 120 -1.81 -0.98 -16.12
CA LYS A 120 -3.09 -1.50 -16.65
C LYS A 120 -3.51 -2.83 -16.01
N ALA A 121 -2.55 -3.74 -15.79
CA ALA A 121 -2.81 -5.03 -15.15
C ALA A 121 -3.26 -4.89 -13.68
N GLU A 122 -2.73 -3.91 -12.96
CA GLU A 122 -3.11 -3.65 -11.57
C GLU A 122 -4.49 -2.99 -11.49
N HIS A 123 -4.80 -2.09 -12.44
CA HIS A 123 -6.14 -1.52 -12.58
C HIS A 123 -7.20 -2.61 -12.80
N GLN A 124 -6.91 -3.59 -13.67
CA GLN A 124 -7.79 -4.74 -13.90
C GLN A 124 -8.01 -5.60 -12.63
N ARG A 125 -7.00 -5.72 -11.76
CA ARG A 125 -7.14 -6.44 -10.48
C ARG A 125 -8.02 -5.70 -9.49
N ILE A 126 -7.88 -4.37 -9.41
CA ILE A 126 -8.72 -3.52 -8.56
C ILE A 126 -10.17 -3.58 -9.06
N ASP A 127 -10.37 -3.50 -10.37
CA ASP A 127 -11.68 -3.65 -11.01
C ASP A 127 -12.34 -4.99 -10.72
N ALA A 128 -11.57 -6.08 -10.82
CA ALA A 128 -12.05 -7.42 -10.50
C ALA A 128 -12.42 -7.55 -9.01
N PHE A 129 -11.67 -6.89 -8.12
CA PHE A 129 -11.99 -6.85 -6.69
C PHE A 129 -13.25 -6.05 -6.39
N GLU A 130 -13.41 -4.88 -7.02
CA GLU A 130 -14.62 -4.07 -6.90
C GLU A 130 -15.86 -4.86 -7.33
N LEU A 131 -15.81 -5.48 -8.51
CA LEU A 131 -16.88 -6.35 -9.01
C LEU A 131 -17.17 -7.52 -8.07
N TRP A 132 -16.14 -8.12 -7.50
CA TRP A 132 -16.29 -9.18 -6.51
C TRP A 132 -17.01 -8.68 -5.25
N CYS A 133 -16.69 -7.47 -4.76
CA CYS A 133 -17.35 -6.87 -3.60
C CYS A 133 -18.85 -6.63 -3.87
N TRP A 134 -19.17 -6.03 -5.01
CA TRP A 134 -20.56 -5.74 -5.38
C TRP A 134 -21.39 -6.99 -5.62
N ARG A 135 -20.82 -8.01 -6.29
CA ARG A 135 -21.50 -9.30 -6.47
C ARG A 135 -21.81 -9.97 -5.13
N ARG A 136 -20.88 -9.90 -4.17
CA ARG A 136 -21.10 -10.47 -2.83
C ARG A 136 -22.20 -9.72 -2.09
N LEU A 137 -22.22 -8.39 -2.16
CA LEU A 137 -23.26 -7.55 -1.57
C LEU A 137 -24.65 -7.85 -2.17
N LEU A 138 -24.73 -7.92 -3.50
CA LEU A 138 -25.97 -8.14 -4.25
C LEU A 138 -26.36 -9.62 -4.36
N ARG A 139 -25.55 -10.54 -3.82
CA ARG A 139 -25.72 -12.01 -3.92
C ARG A 139 -25.83 -12.50 -5.36
N VAL A 140 -25.15 -11.84 -6.28
CA VAL A 140 -25.15 -12.21 -7.70
C VAL A 140 -24.21 -13.40 -7.91
N PRO A 141 -24.68 -14.51 -8.51
CA PRO A 141 -23.84 -15.67 -8.81
C PRO A 141 -22.67 -15.30 -9.74
N TRP A 142 -21.56 -16.02 -9.63
CA TRP A 142 -20.36 -15.74 -10.44
C TRP A 142 -20.60 -15.93 -11.95
N THR A 143 -21.57 -16.77 -12.33
CA THR A 143 -21.98 -17.07 -13.71
C THR A 143 -22.74 -15.93 -14.39
N ALA A 144 -23.26 -14.97 -13.63
CA ALA A 144 -24.02 -13.85 -14.19
C ALA A 144 -23.09 -12.82 -14.83
N ARG A 145 -23.26 -12.58 -16.14
CA ARG A 145 -22.56 -11.51 -16.87
C ARG A 145 -23.20 -10.16 -16.52
N ARG A 146 -22.45 -9.28 -15.85
CA ARG A 146 -22.84 -7.89 -15.54
C ARG A 146 -21.66 -6.99 -15.93
N SER A 147 -21.89 -6.03 -16.81
CA SER A 147 -20.93 -4.95 -17.12
C SER A 147 -20.95 -3.90 -16.01
N LYS A 148 -19.87 -3.12 -15.86
CA LYS A 148 -19.81 -2.01 -14.91
C LYS A 148 -20.86 -0.97 -15.28
N GLN A 149 -22.01 -0.96 -14.59
CA GLN A 149 -22.86 0.23 -14.51
C GLN A 149 -22.48 0.99 -13.23
N PRO A 150 -22.36 2.32 -13.29
CA PRO A 150 -22.03 3.11 -12.12
C PRO A 150 -23.18 3.04 -11.10
N PHE A 151 -22.86 2.73 -9.84
CA PHE A 151 -23.74 2.82 -8.67
C PHE A 151 -23.24 3.90 -7.72
#